data_AF-A0A7H0VC63-F1
#
_entry.id   AF-A0A7H0VC63-F1
#
_cell.length_a   1.000
_cell.length_b   1.000
_cell.length_c   1.000
_cell.angle_alpha   90.00
_cell.angle_beta   90.00
_cell.angle_gamma   90.00
#
_symmetry.space_group_name_H-M   'P 1'
#
loop_
_entity.id
_entity.type
_entity.pdbx_description
1 polymer ?
#
loop_
_entity_poly.entity_id
_entity_poly.type
_entity_poly.pdbx_seq_one_letter_code
_entity_poly.pdbx_strand_id
1 'polypeptide(L)'
;MKTNFEIEDNYAVLLAGTHLDLHNNFDFQGLIKKGDDILIRFQKTKGDWLNAKVPDVLYFHCMNVSYQYYIEGDEQALKEDAIGLSDITFFPSESRMINDSLRLQSNPEDKDDLILFFQDGKVIRIGCTEIKLITEDLEPEK
;
A
#
# COMPACT_ATOMS: atom_id res chain seq x y z
N MET A 1 -2.17 -5.94 14.06
CA MET A 1 -1.41 -4.88 13.38
C MET A 1 -2.10 -3.56 13.70
N LYS A 2 -1.37 -2.44 13.73
CA LYS A 2 -1.95 -1.10 13.92
C LYS A 2 -1.69 -0.22 12.70
N THR A 3 -2.58 0.73 12.43
CA THR A 3 -2.43 1.72 11.34
C THR A 3 -2.78 3.13 11.81
N ASN A 4 -2.23 4.15 11.13
CA ASN A 4 -2.65 5.55 11.26
C ASN A 4 -3.60 6.00 10.12
N PHE A 5 -4.03 5.04 9.30
CA PHE A 5 -4.94 5.22 8.18
C PHE A 5 -5.99 4.10 8.21
N GLU A 6 -7.07 4.32 7.47
CA GLU A 6 -8.12 3.33 7.24
C GLU A 6 -8.21 3.02 5.75
N ILE A 7 -8.55 1.79 5.39
CA ILE A 7 -8.96 1.44 4.02
C ILE A 7 -10.41 1.90 3.84
N GLU A 8 -10.66 2.87 2.97
CA GLU A 8 -12.05 3.33 2.71
C GLU A 8 -12.72 2.42 1.69
N ASP A 9 -12.02 2.22 0.58
CA ASP A 9 -12.34 1.25 -0.45
C ASP A 9 -11.11 0.38 -0.69
N ASN A 10 -11.27 -0.80 -1.29
CA ASN A 10 -10.13 -1.65 -1.60
C ASN A 10 -9.13 -1.04 -2.60
N TYR A 11 -9.30 0.20 -3.07
CA TYR A 11 -8.32 0.95 -3.87
C TYR A 11 -7.90 2.30 -3.24
N ALA A 12 -8.43 2.65 -2.06
CA ALA A 12 -8.24 3.96 -1.46
C ALA A 12 -8.12 3.91 0.07
N VAL A 13 -7.42 4.88 0.62
CA VAL A 13 -7.22 5.01 2.07
C VAL A 13 -7.62 6.39 2.59
N LEU A 14 -8.04 6.45 3.84
CA LEU A 14 -8.28 7.67 4.60
C LEU A 14 -7.13 7.91 5.58
N LEU A 15 -6.43 9.02 5.41
CA LEU A 15 -5.40 9.50 6.35
C LEU A 15 -5.86 10.81 6.97
N ALA A 16 -6.14 10.81 8.28
CA ALA A 16 -6.65 11.98 9.00
C ALA A 16 -7.85 12.68 8.29
N GLY A 17 -8.76 11.88 7.73
CA GLY A 17 -9.94 12.36 6.99
C GLY A 17 -9.67 12.79 5.54
N THR A 18 -8.43 12.65 5.05
CA THR A 18 -8.10 12.90 3.64
C THR A 18 -8.18 11.60 2.86
N HIS A 19 -9.05 11.57 1.84
CA HIS A 19 -9.14 10.48 0.88
C HIS A 19 -7.93 10.48 -0.05
N LEU A 20 -7.29 9.32 -0.18
CA LEU A 20 -6.16 9.05 -1.06
C LEU A 20 -6.49 7.84 -1.92
N ASP A 21 -6.92 8.09 -3.16
CA ASP A 21 -7.09 7.08 -4.21
C ASP A 21 -5.70 6.57 -4.63
N LEU A 22 -5.38 5.34 -4.26
CA LEU A 22 -4.08 4.72 -4.52
C LEU A 22 -3.97 4.18 -5.95
N HIS A 23 -5.10 3.87 -6.59
CA HIS A 23 -5.16 3.27 -7.92
C HIS A 23 -4.93 4.30 -9.03
N ASN A 24 -5.58 5.46 -8.93
CA ASN A 24 -5.51 6.48 -9.98
C ASN A 24 -4.42 7.53 -9.74
N ASN A 25 -4.07 7.78 -8.48
CA ASN A 25 -3.20 8.91 -8.16
C ASN A 25 -1.75 8.54 -7.90
N PHE A 26 -1.42 7.25 -7.77
CA PHE A 26 -0.09 6.83 -7.35
C PHE A 26 0.44 5.61 -8.12
N ASP A 27 1.69 5.71 -8.57
CA ASP A 27 2.47 4.62 -9.15
C ASP A 27 3.39 4.02 -8.10
N PHE A 28 3.41 2.69 -8.00
CA PHE A 28 4.37 1.98 -7.17
C PHE A 28 5.80 2.10 -7.69
N GLN A 29 6.74 2.33 -6.77
CA GLN A 29 8.14 2.59 -7.09
C GLN A 29 9.09 1.55 -6.52
N GLY A 30 8.59 0.60 -5.72
CA GLY A 30 9.40 -0.44 -5.11
C GLY A 30 9.37 -0.43 -3.58
N LEU A 31 10.21 -1.32 -3.04
CA LEU A 31 10.38 -1.54 -1.61
C LEU A 31 11.78 -1.11 -1.16
N ILE A 32 11.86 -0.47 0.01
CA ILE A 32 13.11 -0.09 0.65
C ILE A 32 13.20 -0.82 1.99
N LYS A 33 14.21 -1.68 2.15
CA LYS A 33 14.47 -2.39 3.41
C LYS A 33 15.32 -1.53 4.35
N LYS A 34 14.90 -1.36 5.60
CA LYS A 34 15.63 -0.62 6.63
C LYS A 34 15.65 -1.44 7.93
N GLY A 35 16.66 -2.30 8.08
CA GLY A 35 16.67 -3.27 9.18
C GLY A 35 15.50 -4.22 9.04
N ASP A 36 14.69 -4.34 10.09
CA ASP A 36 13.48 -5.15 10.11
C ASP A 36 12.26 -4.44 9.52
N ASP A 37 12.39 -3.17 9.12
CA ASP A 37 11.31 -2.40 8.53
C ASP A 37 11.34 -2.45 6.99
N ILE A 38 10.16 -2.28 6.39
CA ILE A 38 10.00 -2.11 4.94
C ILE A 38 9.21 -0.83 4.68
N LEU A 39 9.71 -0.01 3.76
CA LEU A 39 8.95 1.11 3.21
C LEU A 39 8.49 0.74 1.81
N ILE A 40 7.18 0.79 1.58
CA ILE A 40 6.57 0.63 0.26
C ILE A 40 6.35 2.01 -0.32
N ARG A 41 7.07 2.34 -1.40
CA ARG A 41 7.05 3.69 -1.97
C ARG A 41 6.06 3.79 -3.13
N PHE A 42 5.27 4.84 -3.09
CA PHE A 42 4.36 5.26 -4.14
C PHE A 42 4.65 6.71 -4.53
N GLN A 43 4.59 7.00 -5.83
CA GLN A 43 4.84 8.33 -6.40
C GLN A 43 3.57 8.81 -7.09
N LYS A 44 3.21 10.06 -6.86
CA LYS A 44 2.08 10.69 -7.54
C LYS A 44 2.20 10.57 -9.07
N THR A 45 1.10 10.20 -9.72
CA THR A 45 1.01 10.12 -11.19
C THR A 45 1.04 11.53 -11.81
N LYS A 46 1.00 11.63 -13.14
CA LYS A 46 0.95 12.92 -13.87
C LYS A 46 -0.39 13.19 -14.53
N GLY A 47 -1.47 12.64 -13.97
CA GLY A 47 -2.82 12.79 -14.52
C GLY A 47 -3.39 14.20 -14.36
N ASP A 48 -4.09 14.70 -15.39
CA ASP A 48 -4.75 16.02 -15.36
C ASP A 48 -5.89 16.11 -14.33
N TRP A 49 -6.36 14.97 -13.81
CA TRP A 49 -7.40 14.87 -12.76
C TRP A 49 -6.86 15.13 -11.35
N LEU A 50 -5.54 15.23 -11.18
CA LEU A 50 -4.92 15.35 -9.87
C LEU A 50 -5.15 16.73 -9.25
N ASN A 51 -5.63 16.73 -8.02
CA ASN A 51 -5.69 17.94 -7.21
C ASN A 51 -4.29 18.28 -6.64
N ALA A 52 -3.99 19.56 -6.46
CA ALA A 52 -2.79 20.05 -5.78
C ALA A 52 -2.64 19.51 -4.34
N LYS A 53 -3.73 19.06 -3.72
CA LYS A 53 -3.71 18.48 -2.36
C LYS A 53 -3.24 17.02 -2.29
N VAL A 54 -3.11 16.34 -3.42
CA VAL A 54 -2.57 14.97 -3.46
C VAL A 54 -1.06 15.06 -3.22
N PRO A 55 -0.51 14.39 -2.20
CA PRO A 55 0.90 14.46 -1.88
C PRO A 55 1.74 13.88 -3.00
N ASP A 56 2.96 14.39 -3.19
CA ASP A 56 3.83 13.92 -4.27
C ASP A 56 4.33 12.49 -4.03
N VAL A 57 4.54 12.10 -2.77
CA VAL A 57 5.07 10.78 -2.40
C VAL A 57 4.34 10.24 -1.19
N LEU A 58 4.05 8.94 -1.24
CA LEU A 58 3.47 8.15 -0.16
C LEU A 58 4.38 6.98 0.22
N TYR A 59 4.50 6.73 1.52
CA TYR A 59 5.15 5.54 2.04
C TYR A 59 4.22 4.78 2.97
N PHE A 60 4.04 3.49 2.72
CA PHE A 60 3.61 2.56 3.78
C PHE A 60 4.87 2.09 4.51
N HIS A 61 5.12 2.62 5.69
CA HIS A 61 6.21 2.18 6.55
C HIS A 61 5.73 1.03 7.43
N CYS A 62 6.02 -0.19 7.00
CA CYS A 62 5.74 -1.43 7.71
C CYS A 62 6.84 -1.69 8.75
N MET A 63 6.49 -1.63 10.03
CA MET A 63 7.43 -1.68 11.15
C MET A 63 7.51 -3.06 11.78
N ASN A 64 8.74 -3.52 12.06
CA ASN A 64 9.05 -4.85 12.58
C ASN A 64 8.41 -5.96 11.73
N VAL A 65 8.81 -6.05 10.47
CA VAL A 65 8.29 -7.03 9.52
C VAL A 65 8.67 -8.44 9.99
N SER A 66 7.65 -9.28 10.15
CA SER A 66 7.77 -10.68 10.57
C SER A 66 7.49 -11.66 9.43
N TYR A 67 6.92 -11.19 8.32
CA TYR A 67 6.57 -12.00 7.17
C TYR A 67 6.55 -11.20 5.87
N GLN A 68 7.01 -11.84 4.80
CA GLN A 68 7.00 -11.31 3.44
C GLN A 68 6.61 -12.45 2.48
N TYR A 69 5.73 -12.16 1.54
CA TYR A 69 5.39 -13.06 0.44
C TYR A 69 5.12 -12.26 -0.82
N TYR A 70 5.58 -12.80 -1.95
CA TYR A 70 5.59 -12.12 -3.24
C TYR A 70 5.09 -13.08 -4.32
N ILE A 71 4.19 -12.59 -5.16
CA ILE A 71 3.83 -13.21 -6.44
C ILE A 71 4.29 -12.23 -7.51
N GLU A 72 5.10 -12.69 -8.45
CA GLU A 72 5.52 -11.87 -9.60
C GLU A 72 4.32 -11.63 -10.54
N GLY A 73 4.30 -10.45 -11.15
CA GLY A 73 3.28 -10.10 -12.15
C GLY A 73 3.55 -10.72 -13.52
N ASP A 74 2.65 -10.49 -14.46
CA ASP A 74 2.80 -10.92 -15.84
C ASP A 74 3.96 -10.18 -16.54
N GLU A 75 4.97 -10.92 -16.97
CA GLU A 75 6.14 -10.40 -17.70
C GLU A 75 5.77 -9.72 -19.04
N GLN A 76 4.59 -10.02 -19.58
CA GLN A 76 4.07 -9.44 -20.83
C GLN A 76 3.16 -8.23 -20.60
N ALA A 77 2.87 -7.88 -19.35
CA ALA A 77 2.04 -6.73 -19.02
C ALA A 77 2.67 -5.40 -19.50
N LEU A 78 1.84 -4.38 -19.66
CA LEU A 78 2.33 -3.04 -19.91
C LEU A 78 3.07 -2.54 -18.66
N LYS A 79 4.01 -1.61 -18.86
CA LYS A 79 4.82 -1.09 -17.75
C LYS A 79 3.96 -0.35 -16.73
N GLU A 80 2.91 0.29 -17.21
CA GLU A 80 1.93 1.01 -16.42
C GLU A 80 1.17 0.04 -15.49
N ASP A 81 0.74 -1.11 -16.02
CA ASP A 81 0.05 -2.14 -15.22
C ASP A 81 0.95 -2.74 -14.13
N ALA A 82 2.27 -2.78 -14.39
CA ALA A 82 3.24 -3.30 -13.44
C ALA A 82 3.49 -2.38 -12.23
N ILE A 83 3.09 -1.12 -12.31
CA ILE A 83 3.25 -0.13 -11.24
C ILE A 83 1.91 0.40 -10.71
N GLY A 84 0.82 0.18 -11.44
CA GLY A 84 -0.54 0.50 -11.00
C GLY A 84 -1.02 -0.46 -9.91
N LEU A 85 -1.39 0.09 -8.76
CA LEU A 85 -2.08 -0.68 -7.73
C LEU A 85 -3.51 -0.97 -8.22
N SER A 86 -3.93 -2.23 -8.22
CA SER A 86 -5.33 -2.60 -8.39
C SER A 86 -6.07 -2.40 -7.07
N ASP A 87 -5.60 -3.10 -6.02
CA ASP A 87 -6.30 -3.18 -4.74
C ASP A 87 -5.35 -3.28 -3.53
N ILE A 88 -5.89 -2.99 -2.35
CA ILE A 88 -5.27 -3.07 -1.03
C ILE A 88 -6.27 -3.70 -0.05
N THR A 89 -5.78 -4.56 0.85
CA THR A 89 -6.61 -5.18 1.89
C THR A 89 -5.80 -5.54 3.12
N PHE A 90 -6.47 -5.63 4.26
CA PHE A 90 -5.99 -6.41 5.40
C PHE A 90 -6.48 -7.84 5.29
N PHE A 91 -5.65 -8.81 5.65
CA PHE A 91 -5.99 -10.22 5.54
C PHE A 91 -5.38 -11.07 6.66
N PRO A 92 -6.11 -12.05 7.24
CA PRO A 92 -5.63 -12.83 8.37
C PRO A 92 -4.32 -13.59 8.08
N SER A 93 -3.34 -13.44 8.97
CA SER A 93 -2.04 -14.15 8.88
C SER A 93 -2.15 -15.66 9.02
N GLU A 94 -3.21 -16.18 9.64
CA GLU A 94 -3.48 -17.63 9.69
C GLU A 94 -3.89 -18.20 8.32
N SER A 95 -4.31 -17.35 7.39
CA SER A 95 -4.75 -17.73 6.04
C SER A 95 -3.73 -17.32 4.97
N ARG A 96 -2.42 -17.45 5.27
CA ARG A 96 -1.32 -17.09 4.36
C ARG A 96 -1.26 -17.86 3.04
N MET A 97 -2.00 -18.96 2.94
CA MET A 97 -2.18 -19.70 1.69
C MET A 97 -3.14 -19.02 0.70
N ILE A 98 -3.98 -18.08 1.15
CA ILE A 98 -4.93 -17.34 0.30
C ILE A 98 -4.32 -15.96 0.00
N ASN A 99 -4.06 -15.67 -1.28
CA ASN A 99 -3.40 -14.44 -1.74
C ASN A 99 -4.06 -13.84 -2.99
N ASP A 100 -5.30 -14.23 -3.27
CA ASP A 100 -6.13 -13.85 -4.42
C ASP A 100 -7.52 -13.38 -3.98
N SER A 101 -7.67 -13.06 -2.69
CA SER A 101 -8.95 -12.70 -2.08
C SER A 101 -8.90 -11.30 -1.47
N LEU A 102 -9.97 -10.53 -1.72
CA LEU A 102 -10.19 -9.21 -1.15
C LEU A 102 -11.17 -9.29 0.01
N ARG A 103 -10.88 -8.53 1.07
CA ARG A 103 -11.79 -8.32 2.19
C ARG A 103 -11.96 -6.82 2.36
N LEU A 104 -13.19 -6.31 2.25
CA LEU A 104 -13.43 -4.92 2.60
C LEU A 104 -13.36 -4.79 4.12
N GLN A 105 -12.27 -4.21 4.61
CA GLN A 105 -11.99 -4.05 6.03
C GLN A 105 -11.22 -2.75 6.24
N SER A 106 -11.87 -1.79 6.90
CA SER A 106 -11.29 -0.45 7.06
C SER A 106 -10.09 -0.41 8.01
N ASN A 107 -10.15 -1.15 9.11
CA ASN A 107 -9.10 -1.20 10.13
C ASN A 107 -8.55 -2.63 10.27
N PRO A 108 -7.24 -2.83 10.46
CA PRO A 108 -6.68 -4.16 10.61
C PRO A 108 -7.05 -4.81 11.95
N GLU A 109 -7.12 -6.13 11.98
CA GLU A 109 -7.11 -6.92 13.21
C GLU A 109 -5.66 -7.15 13.70
N ASP A 110 -5.53 -7.62 14.95
CA ASP A 110 -4.22 -7.81 15.60
C ASP A 110 -3.27 -8.73 14.82
N LYS A 111 -3.81 -9.68 14.07
CA LYS A 111 -3.06 -10.69 13.32
C LYS A 111 -3.25 -10.59 11.81
N ASP A 112 -3.63 -9.43 11.30
CA ASP A 112 -3.68 -9.23 9.85
C ASP A 112 -2.32 -8.89 9.27
N ASP A 113 -2.13 -9.31 8.03
CA ASP A 113 -1.09 -8.84 7.12
C ASP A 113 -1.70 -7.77 6.18
N LEU A 114 -0.86 -6.88 5.65
CA LEU A 114 -1.20 -6.03 4.51
C LEU A 114 -1.00 -6.83 3.21
N ILE A 115 -1.96 -6.76 2.29
CA ILE A 115 -1.80 -7.27 0.91
C ILE A 115 -2.05 -6.12 -0.07
N LEU A 116 -1.15 -6.01 -1.05
CA LEU A 116 -1.24 -5.12 -2.20
C LEU A 116 -1.34 -5.96 -3.46
N PHE A 117 -2.32 -5.67 -4.31
CA PHE A 117 -2.55 -6.27 -5.61
C PHE A 117 -2.27 -5.25 -6.69
N PHE A 118 -1.56 -5.65 -7.74
CA PHE A 118 -1.20 -4.79 -8.86
C PHE A 118 -1.96 -5.21 -10.12
N GLN A 119 -2.09 -4.29 -11.07
CA GLN A 119 -2.85 -4.51 -12.30
C GLN A 119 -2.22 -5.60 -13.19
N ASP A 120 -0.91 -5.81 -13.11
CA ASP A 120 -0.19 -6.91 -13.76
C ASP A 120 -0.34 -8.28 -13.05
N GLY A 121 -1.14 -8.36 -11.98
CA GLY A 121 -1.31 -9.58 -11.18
C GLY A 121 -0.23 -9.83 -10.13
N LYS A 122 0.76 -8.93 -9.98
CA LYS A 122 1.72 -8.99 -8.88
C LYS A 122 0.99 -8.87 -7.55
N VAL A 123 1.49 -9.57 -6.53
CA VAL A 123 0.99 -9.49 -5.16
C VAL A 123 2.15 -9.29 -4.20
N ILE A 124 1.99 -8.32 -3.29
CA ILE A 124 2.91 -8.09 -2.18
C ILE A 124 2.14 -8.26 -0.87
N ARG A 125 2.55 -9.22 -0.05
CA ARG A 125 1.98 -9.45 1.28
C ARG A 125 3.02 -9.25 2.37
N ILE A 126 2.70 -8.41 3.34
CA ILE A 126 3.61 -8.00 4.42
C ILE A 126 2.92 -8.18 5.77
N GLY A 127 3.48 -9.04 6.63
CA GLY A 127 3.08 -9.16 8.02
C GLY A 127 4.00 -8.34 8.92
N CYS A 128 3.43 -7.43 9.70
CA CYS A 128 4.19 -6.51 10.55
C CYS A 128 3.39 -6.07 11.78
N THR A 129 4.01 -5.34 12.69
CA THR A 129 3.36 -4.91 13.93
C THR A 129 2.52 -3.65 13.75
N GLU A 130 3.00 -2.71 12.94
CA GLU A 130 2.40 -1.41 12.70
C GLU A 130 2.72 -0.94 11.28
N ILE A 131 1.79 -0.24 10.65
CA ILE A 131 1.99 0.43 9.37
C ILE A 131 1.65 1.90 9.54
N LYS A 132 2.62 2.77 9.26
CA LYS A 132 2.37 4.21 9.15
C LYS A 132 2.34 4.61 7.69
N LEU A 133 1.24 5.21 7.27
CA LEU A 133 1.18 5.96 6.02
C LEU A 133 1.82 7.34 6.27
N ILE A 134 2.87 7.62 5.52
CA ILE A 134 3.67 8.84 5.61
C ILE A 134 3.63 9.53 4.25
N THR A 135 3.26 10.81 4.26
CA THR A 135 3.34 11.71 3.10
C THR A 135 4.59 12.56 3.23
N GLU A 136 5.32 12.80 2.13
CA GLU A 136 6.48 13.72 2.17
C GLU A 136 6.08 15.21 2.33
N ASP A 137 4.79 15.53 2.47
CA ASP A 137 4.28 16.86 2.83
C ASP A 137 4.04 17.04 4.35
N LEU A 138 5.06 16.76 5.16
CA LEU A 138 5.18 17.41 6.47
C LEU A 138 6.36 18.37 6.37
N GLU A 139 6.06 19.66 6.18
CA GLU A 139 7.08 20.69 6.35
C GLU A 139 7.78 20.45 7.70
N PRO A 140 9.13 20.45 7.76
CA PRO A 140 9.79 20.48 9.05
C PRO A 140 9.33 21.76 9.76
N GLU A 141 8.85 21.62 11.00
CA GLU A 141 8.73 22.75 11.91
C GLU A 141 10.07 23.52 11.86
N LYS A 142 10.01 24.76 11.39
CA LYS A 142 11.15 25.68 11.31
C LYS A 142 11.65 26.07 12.70
#